data_AF-A0AAD7CH28-F1
#
_entry.id   AF-A0AAD7CH28-F1
#
_cell.length_a   1.000
_cell.length_b   1.000
_cell.length_c   1.000
_cell.angle_alpha   90.00
_cell.angle_beta   90.00
_cell.angle_gamma   90.00
#
_symmetry.space_group_name_H-M   'P 1'
#
loop_
_entity.id
_entity.type
_entity.pdbx_description
1 polymer ?
#
loop_
_entity_poly.entity_id
_entity_poly.type
_entity_poly.pdbx_seq_one_letter_code
_entity_poly.pdbx_strand_id
1 'polypeptide(L)'
;MDAESALVDVGDPDRPLMEAGLTKKVPTKQERTGVASIHLANSDDCEREINADYYGDDSPEALEFTGPWCCDSTKAHPGSTFNLQKLFLGPIFVTPVTTETRKRKASNKYRPTGERPALTQLLVDWLSATHAKSPLRFVRPPSFILDDVAIAALSRALPSSLSSASSVTELLHQTPEWNGLWAESVCAIIVG
;
A
#
# COMPACT_ATOMS: atom_id res chain seq x y z
N MET A 1 8.76 -34.13 -6.31
CA MET A 1 8.42 -33.39 -7.54
C MET A 1 9.24 -32.12 -7.48
N ASP A 2 10.40 -32.15 -8.11
CA ASP A 2 11.42 -31.10 -8.01
C ASP A 2 10.94 -29.86 -8.77
N ALA A 3 10.82 -28.75 -8.06
CA ALA A 3 10.28 -27.48 -8.55
C ALA A 3 11.31 -26.65 -9.34
N GLU A 4 12.33 -27.28 -9.93
CA GLU A 4 13.56 -26.59 -10.37
C GLU A 4 13.85 -26.70 -11.87
N SER A 5 12.82 -26.90 -12.69
CA SER A 5 12.94 -26.64 -14.13
C SER A 5 11.59 -26.27 -14.74
N ALA A 6 11.02 -25.15 -14.28
CA ALA A 6 10.18 -24.40 -15.19
C ALA A 6 11.13 -23.83 -16.25
N LEU A 7 11.23 -24.51 -17.39
CA LEU A 7 11.86 -23.97 -18.57
C LEU A 7 11.28 -22.56 -18.77
N VAL A 8 12.15 -21.55 -18.76
CA VAL A 8 11.74 -20.17 -19.03
C VAL A 8 11.18 -20.18 -20.45
N ASP A 9 9.86 -20.08 -20.57
CA ASP A 9 9.21 -19.90 -21.87
C ASP A 9 9.67 -18.55 -22.39
N VAL A 10 10.58 -18.56 -23.36
CA VAL A 10 11.14 -17.35 -23.96
C VAL A 10 10.06 -16.53 -24.66
N GLY A 11 8.96 -17.20 -25.06
CA GLY A 11 7.80 -16.58 -25.70
C GLY A 11 6.78 -16.00 -24.73
N ASP A 12 6.90 -16.24 -23.42
CA ASP A 12 5.98 -15.66 -22.43
C ASP A 12 6.25 -14.15 -22.28
N PRO A 13 5.30 -13.27 -22.67
CA PRO A 13 5.47 -11.82 -22.54
C PRO A 13 5.51 -11.35 -21.08
N ASP A 14 5.00 -12.14 -20.13
CA ASP A 14 5.00 -11.83 -18.69
C ASP A 14 6.26 -12.30 -17.98
N ARG A 15 7.17 -12.98 -18.69
CA ARG A 15 8.43 -13.42 -18.10
C ARG A 15 9.24 -12.24 -17.56
N PRO A 16 9.92 -12.41 -16.43
CA PRO A 16 10.91 -11.45 -15.96
C PRO A 16 11.94 -11.11 -17.04
N LEU A 17 12.43 -9.86 -17.07
CA LEU A 17 13.51 -9.46 -17.98
C LEU A 17 14.79 -10.30 -17.80
N MET A 18 15.03 -10.82 -16.60
CA MET A 18 16.20 -11.65 -16.31
C MET A 18 16.04 -13.05 -16.91
N GLU A 19 16.78 -13.32 -17.99
CA GLU A 19 16.78 -14.60 -18.71
C GLU A 19 17.17 -15.80 -17.83
N ALA A 20 18.00 -15.57 -16.80
CA ALA A 20 18.41 -16.59 -15.83
C ALA A 20 17.37 -16.89 -14.75
N GLY A 21 16.18 -16.27 -14.83
CA GLY A 21 15.15 -16.36 -13.80
C GLY A 21 15.48 -15.59 -12.52
N LEU A 22 14.53 -15.62 -11.58
CA LEU A 22 14.66 -14.96 -10.28
C LEU A 22 15.55 -15.80 -9.34
N THR A 23 16.87 -15.59 -9.41
CA THR A 23 17.85 -16.37 -8.63
C THR A 23 17.89 -16.01 -7.13
N LYS A 24 17.27 -14.89 -6.75
CA LYS A 24 17.22 -14.42 -5.35
C LYS A 24 16.02 -15.00 -4.62
N LYS A 25 16.21 -15.42 -3.36
CA LYS A 25 15.13 -15.85 -2.45
C LYS A 25 14.03 -14.79 -2.28
N VAL A 26 14.38 -13.52 -2.38
CA VAL A 26 13.44 -12.39 -2.38
C VAL A 26 13.81 -11.45 -3.53
N PRO A 27 13.20 -11.63 -4.71
CA PRO A 27 13.46 -10.79 -5.86
C PRO A 27 12.82 -9.41 -5.66
N THR A 28 13.49 -8.38 -6.18
CA THR A 28 13.01 -7.00 -6.15
C THR A 28 11.82 -6.80 -7.08
N LYS A 29 11.08 -5.70 -6.94
CA LYS A 29 9.96 -5.39 -7.83
C LYS A 29 10.40 -5.28 -9.30
N GLN A 30 11.52 -4.60 -9.55
CA GLN A 30 12.09 -4.43 -10.89
C GLN A 30 12.47 -5.78 -11.52
N GLU A 31 13.00 -6.70 -10.73
CA GLU A 31 13.36 -8.05 -11.19
C GLU A 31 12.13 -8.87 -11.56
N ARG A 32 10.97 -8.59 -10.97
CA ARG A 32 9.71 -9.29 -11.24
C ARG A 32 8.87 -8.66 -12.36
N THR A 33 9.27 -7.52 -12.89
CA THR A 33 8.50 -6.85 -13.94
C THR A 33 8.60 -7.66 -15.24
N GLY A 34 7.45 -7.99 -15.82
CA GLY A 34 7.36 -8.72 -17.09
C GLY A 34 7.87 -7.91 -18.28
N VAL A 35 8.37 -8.59 -19.31
CA VAL A 35 8.89 -7.96 -20.53
C VAL A 35 7.83 -7.10 -21.21
N ALA A 36 6.57 -7.55 -21.29
CA ALA A 36 5.48 -6.77 -21.88
C ALA A 36 5.21 -5.45 -21.15
N SER A 37 5.24 -5.44 -19.81
CA SER A 37 5.10 -4.20 -19.04
C SER A 37 6.26 -3.22 -19.30
N ILE A 38 7.47 -3.74 -19.46
CA ILE A 38 8.65 -2.92 -19.82
C ILE A 38 8.52 -2.38 -21.24
N HIS A 39 8.04 -3.21 -22.18
CA HIS A 39 7.81 -2.81 -23.56
C HIS A 39 6.75 -1.71 -23.65
N LEU A 40 5.58 -1.90 -23.01
CA LEU A 40 4.51 -0.91 -22.95
C LEU A 40 5.01 0.43 -22.39
N ALA A 41 5.80 0.41 -21.31
CA ALA A 41 6.28 1.63 -20.66
C ALA A 41 7.37 2.39 -21.45
N ASN A 42 8.09 1.71 -22.35
CA ASN A 42 9.19 2.30 -23.12
C ASN A 42 8.88 2.49 -24.61
N SER A 43 7.74 1.97 -25.08
CA SER A 43 7.34 2.09 -26.48
C SER A 43 6.73 3.47 -26.76
N ASP A 44 6.92 3.93 -28.00
CA ASP A 44 6.17 5.05 -28.58
C ASP A 44 5.10 4.55 -29.55
N ASP A 45 4.77 3.25 -29.55
CA ASP A 45 3.65 2.68 -30.32
C ASP A 45 2.31 2.95 -29.62
N CYS A 46 1.19 2.68 -30.32
CA CYS A 46 -0.13 2.86 -29.72
C CYS A 46 -0.35 1.87 -28.57
N GLU A 47 -0.73 2.34 -27.38
CA GLU A 47 -1.01 1.43 -26.25
C GLU A 47 -2.12 0.41 -26.56
N ARG A 48 -3.10 0.78 -27.41
CA ARG A 48 -4.15 -0.14 -27.85
C ARG A 48 -3.61 -1.25 -28.75
N GLU A 49 -2.69 -0.91 -29.64
CA GLU A 49 -2.02 -1.89 -30.52
C GLU A 49 -1.17 -2.86 -29.71
N ILE A 50 -0.37 -2.34 -28.77
CA ILE A 50 0.43 -3.18 -27.86
C ILE A 50 -0.48 -4.13 -27.05
N ASN A 51 -1.61 -3.64 -26.54
CA ASN A 51 -2.56 -4.47 -25.80
C ASN A 51 -3.25 -5.49 -26.71
N ALA A 52 -3.65 -5.11 -27.92
CA ALA A 52 -4.26 -6.01 -28.88
C ALA A 52 -3.30 -7.17 -29.21
N ASP A 53 -2.04 -6.87 -29.50
CA ASP A 53 -1.00 -7.87 -29.75
C ASP A 53 -0.77 -8.77 -28.53
N TYR A 54 -0.71 -8.20 -27.33
CA TYR A 54 -0.50 -8.95 -26.08
C TYR A 54 -1.65 -9.92 -25.78
N TYR A 55 -2.90 -9.51 -26.03
CA TYR A 55 -4.08 -10.36 -25.81
C TYR A 55 -4.43 -11.26 -27.00
N GLY A 56 -3.77 -11.09 -28.15
CA GLY A 56 -4.15 -11.75 -29.40
C GLY A 56 -5.54 -11.32 -29.88
N ASP A 57 -5.89 -10.04 -29.70
CA ASP A 57 -7.19 -9.47 -30.06
C ASP A 57 -7.14 -8.87 -31.48
N ASP A 58 -7.58 -9.66 -32.46
CA ASP A 58 -7.66 -9.26 -33.87
C ASP A 58 -8.98 -8.52 -34.20
N SER A 59 -9.79 -8.16 -33.20
CA SER A 59 -11.06 -7.47 -33.46
C SER A 59 -10.82 -6.05 -34.00
N PRO A 60 -11.65 -5.57 -34.96
CA PRO A 60 -11.53 -4.20 -35.47
C PRO A 60 -11.74 -3.15 -34.36
N GLU A 61 -12.50 -3.49 -33.32
CA GLU A 61 -12.76 -2.64 -32.16
C GLU A 61 -11.52 -2.45 -31.25
N ALA A 62 -10.55 -3.37 -31.28
CA ALA A 62 -9.35 -3.29 -30.44
C ALA A 62 -8.56 -1.99 -30.70
N LEU A 63 -8.48 -1.60 -31.97
CA LEU A 63 -7.82 -0.37 -32.42
C LEU A 63 -8.78 0.81 -32.57
N GLU A 64 -10.09 0.61 -32.44
CA GLU A 64 -11.08 1.67 -32.58
C GLU A 64 -11.08 2.59 -31.35
N PHE A 65 -10.92 3.90 -31.58
CA PHE A 65 -11.06 4.91 -30.53
C PHE A 65 -11.86 6.11 -31.04
N THR A 66 -12.75 6.62 -30.20
CA THR A 66 -13.61 7.77 -30.54
C THR A 66 -13.00 9.05 -29.98
N GLY A 67 -12.44 9.90 -30.86
CA GLY A 67 -11.92 11.23 -30.52
C GLY A 67 -10.39 11.30 -30.36
N PRO A 68 -9.81 12.45 -29.99
CA PRO A 68 -8.34 12.63 -29.94
C PRO A 68 -7.67 12.01 -28.70
N TRP A 69 -8.35 11.15 -27.95
CA TRP A 69 -7.98 10.70 -26.60
C TRP A 69 -7.65 9.20 -26.57
N CYS A 70 -6.66 8.77 -27.36
CA CYS A 70 -6.24 7.37 -27.42
C CYS A 70 -5.09 7.07 -26.44
N CYS A 71 -3.89 7.57 -26.74
CA CYS A 71 -2.71 7.51 -25.87
C CYS A 71 -1.73 8.64 -26.22
N ASP A 72 -0.64 8.75 -25.46
CA ASP A 72 0.39 9.80 -25.63
C ASP A 72 1.39 9.51 -26.77
N SER A 73 1.24 8.38 -27.47
CA SER A 73 2.12 7.99 -28.58
C SER A 73 2.14 9.05 -29.68
N THR A 74 3.33 9.57 -29.96
CA THR A 74 3.51 10.59 -31.01
C THR A 74 3.65 9.97 -32.40
N LYS A 75 4.12 8.72 -32.46
CA LYS A 75 4.24 7.92 -33.68
C LYS A 75 2.89 7.43 -34.18
N ALA A 76 2.04 6.87 -33.31
CA ALA A 76 0.73 6.34 -33.69
C ALA A 76 -0.33 7.43 -33.86
N HIS A 77 -0.18 8.56 -33.16
CA HIS A 77 -1.13 9.67 -33.23
C HIS A 77 -0.43 10.98 -33.61
N PRO A 78 0.05 11.11 -34.87
CA PRO A 78 0.73 12.32 -35.32
C PRO A 78 -0.21 13.54 -35.22
N GLY A 79 0.24 14.58 -34.52
CA GLY A 79 -0.54 15.80 -34.28
C GLY A 79 -1.51 15.74 -33.10
N SER A 80 -1.51 14.63 -32.34
CA SER A 80 -2.24 14.58 -31.07
C SER A 80 -1.74 15.65 -30.10
N THR A 81 -2.69 16.32 -29.42
CA THR A 81 -2.39 17.26 -28.33
C THR A 81 -2.57 16.62 -26.95
N PHE A 82 -3.01 15.37 -26.93
CA PHE A 82 -3.17 14.57 -25.73
C PHE A 82 -1.80 14.35 -25.08
N ASN A 83 -1.75 14.60 -23.78
CA ASN A 83 -0.54 14.47 -22.99
C ASN A 83 -0.98 14.18 -21.55
N LEU A 84 -0.87 12.93 -21.13
CA LEU A 84 -1.20 12.42 -19.80
C LEU A 84 -0.50 13.24 -18.71
N GLN A 85 0.71 13.74 -18.93
CA GLN A 85 1.42 14.60 -17.98
C GLN A 85 0.59 15.80 -17.53
N LYS A 86 -0.23 16.36 -18.42
CA LYS A 86 -1.04 17.54 -18.10
C LYS A 86 -2.20 17.22 -17.15
N LEU A 87 -2.56 15.95 -17.00
CA LEU A 87 -3.64 15.50 -16.13
C LEU A 87 -3.18 15.23 -14.68
N PHE A 88 -1.87 15.18 -14.43
CA PHE A 88 -1.32 14.97 -13.09
C PHE A 88 -0.80 16.29 -12.50
N LEU A 89 -0.99 16.47 -11.18
CA LEU A 89 -0.53 17.65 -10.43
C LEU A 89 1.01 17.73 -10.26
N GLY A 90 1.74 16.75 -10.79
CA GLY A 90 3.19 16.68 -10.74
C GLY A 90 3.74 15.85 -11.91
N PRO A 91 5.06 15.90 -12.15
CA PRO A 91 5.70 15.12 -13.21
C PRO A 91 5.42 13.63 -13.02
N ILE A 92 4.83 13.00 -14.04
CA ILE A 92 4.98 11.57 -14.29
C ILE A 92 6.49 11.34 -14.29
N PHE A 93 6.96 10.40 -13.49
CA PHE A 93 8.40 10.22 -13.27
C PHE A 93 9.08 9.78 -14.57
N VAL A 94 9.57 10.76 -15.34
CA VAL A 94 10.42 10.55 -16.52
C VAL A 94 11.83 10.96 -16.11
N THR A 95 12.63 10.08 -15.52
CA THR A 95 14.09 10.31 -15.43
C THR A 95 14.84 8.99 -15.20
N PRO A 96 16.07 8.89 -15.75
CA PRO A 96 16.86 7.67 -15.74
C PRO A 96 17.29 7.35 -14.31
N VAL A 97 17.49 6.06 -14.04
CA VAL A 97 17.92 5.54 -12.74
C VAL A 97 19.30 6.09 -12.38
N THR A 98 19.34 7.27 -11.78
CA THR A 98 20.51 7.74 -11.05
C THR A 98 20.03 8.59 -9.88
N THR A 99 19.67 7.93 -8.78
CA THR A 99 19.71 8.58 -7.48
C THR A 99 20.28 7.62 -6.45
N GLU A 100 21.54 7.84 -6.08
CA GLU A 100 22.03 7.49 -4.75
C GLU A 100 21.26 8.36 -3.74
N THR A 101 20.02 7.97 -3.44
CA THR A 101 19.32 8.51 -2.28
C THR A 101 20.06 8.00 -1.05
N ARG A 102 20.75 8.90 -0.35
CA ARG A 102 21.29 8.63 0.99
C ARG A 102 20.17 8.01 1.81
N LYS A 103 20.29 6.71 2.11
CA LYS A 103 19.35 5.99 2.97
C LYS A 103 19.31 6.73 4.31
N ARG A 104 18.26 7.52 4.54
CA ARG A 104 17.96 8.01 5.88
C ARG A 104 17.82 6.77 6.75
N LYS A 105 18.52 6.74 7.89
CA LYS A 105 18.34 5.66 8.87
C LYS A 105 16.85 5.58 9.17
N ALA A 106 16.26 4.41 8.96
CA ALA A 106 14.85 4.20 9.22
C ALA A 106 14.59 4.55 10.69
N SER A 107 13.83 5.61 10.95
CA SER A 107 13.32 5.87 12.28
C SER A 107 12.43 4.70 12.67
N ASN A 108 12.62 4.17 13.87
CA ASN A 108 11.88 3.00 14.32
C ASN A 108 10.43 3.42 14.55
N LYS A 109 9.53 3.07 13.63
CA LYS A 109 8.13 3.52 13.62
C LYS A 109 7.27 2.91 14.73
N TYR A 110 7.82 1.99 15.50
CA TYR A 110 7.08 1.16 16.44
C TYR A 110 7.75 1.13 17.81
N ARG A 111 6.92 0.93 18.84
CA ARG A 111 7.38 0.63 20.20
C ARG A 111 8.26 -0.63 20.21
N PRO A 112 9.34 -0.68 21.02
CA PRO A 112 10.15 -1.89 21.20
C PRO A 112 9.31 -3.11 21.59
N THR A 113 9.60 -4.28 21.03
CA THR A 113 8.81 -5.51 21.25
C THR A 113 8.70 -5.90 22.72
N GLY A 114 9.74 -5.64 23.53
CA GLY A 114 9.74 -5.96 24.97
C GLY A 114 8.77 -5.15 25.82
N GLU A 115 8.38 -3.95 25.39
CA GLU A 115 7.45 -3.09 26.13
C GLU A 115 5.98 -3.37 25.81
N ARG A 116 5.70 -3.98 24.65
CA ARG A 116 4.32 -4.15 24.15
C ARG A 116 3.44 -5.04 25.04
N PRO A 117 3.93 -6.18 25.60
CA PRO A 117 3.10 -7.06 26.42
C PRO A 117 2.63 -6.38 27.71
N ALA A 118 3.48 -5.60 28.36
CA ALA A 118 3.12 -4.88 29.58
C ALA A 118 2.01 -3.84 29.31
N LEU A 119 2.15 -3.04 28.26
CA LEU A 119 1.12 -2.08 27.86
C LEU A 119 -0.17 -2.76 27.41
N THR A 120 -0.07 -3.89 26.70
CA THR A 120 -1.24 -4.69 26.32
C THR A 120 -2.02 -5.14 27.54
N GLN A 121 -1.33 -5.65 28.58
CA GLN A 121 -1.98 -6.05 29.82
C GLN A 121 -2.65 -4.87 30.53
N LEU A 122 -1.97 -3.72 30.63
CA LEU A 122 -2.55 -2.52 31.23
C LEU A 122 -3.83 -2.06 30.52
N LEU A 123 -3.86 -2.09 29.18
CA LEU A 123 -5.04 -1.76 28.40
C LEU A 123 -6.18 -2.76 28.59
N VAL A 124 -5.87 -4.06 28.68
CA VAL A 124 -6.86 -5.12 28.95
C VAL A 124 -7.46 -4.97 30.35
N ASP A 125 -6.63 -4.74 31.37
CA ASP A 125 -7.08 -4.55 32.75
C ASP A 125 -7.95 -3.30 32.88
N TRP A 126 -7.53 -2.20 32.25
CA TRP A 126 -8.32 -0.97 32.18
C TRP A 126 -9.65 -1.19 31.45
N LEU A 127 -9.65 -1.91 30.33
CA LEU A 127 -10.85 -2.19 29.55
C LEU A 127 -11.86 -2.99 30.39
N SER A 128 -11.38 -4.03 31.08
CA SER A 128 -12.19 -4.84 31.99
C SER A 128 -12.81 -3.99 33.11
N ALA A 129 -12.00 -3.15 33.76
CA ALA A 129 -12.46 -2.28 34.83
C ALA A 129 -13.46 -1.20 34.35
N THR A 130 -13.24 -0.64 33.16
CA THR A 130 -14.10 0.40 32.56
C THR A 130 -15.42 -0.20 32.10
N HIS A 131 -15.38 -1.36 31.43
CA HIS A 131 -16.58 -2.09 31.02
C HIS A 131 -17.43 -2.52 32.23
N ALA A 132 -16.81 -3.02 33.30
CA ALA A 132 -17.51 -3.42 34.51
C ALA A 132 -18.32 -2.26 35.16
N LYS A 133 -17.87 -1.01 34.99
CA LYS A 133 -18.55 0.20 35.50
C LYS A 133 -19.61 0.75 34.54
N SER A 134 -19.65 0.27 33.30
CA SER A 134 -20.59 0.77 32.29
C SER A 134 -22.04 0.40 32.65
N PRO A 135 -22.99 1.36 32.67
CA PRO A 135 -24.41 1.06 32.86
C PRO A 135 -24.96 0.09 31.81
N LEU A 136 -24.33 0.03 30.63
CA LEU A 136 -24.77 -0.77 29.49
C LEU A 136 -23.93 -2.06 29.31
N ARG A 137 -23.16 -2.47 30.32
CA ARG A 137 -22.27 -3.65 30.25
C ARG A 137 -22.95 -4.96 29.86
N PHE A 138 -24.26 -5.08 30.13
CA PHE A 138 -25.05 -6.27 29.80
C PHE A 138 -25.45 -6.33 28.33
N VAL A 139 -25.46 -5.19 27.63
CA VAL A 139 -25.89 -5.09 26.23
C VAL A 139 -24.70 -4.83 25.30
N ARG A 140 -23.69 -4.11 25.78
CA ARG A 140 -22.50 -3.76 25.01
C ARG A 140 -21.33 -4.65 25.44
N PRO A 141 -20.69 -5.40 24.52
CA PRO A 141 -19.48 -6.14 24.85
C PRO A 141 -18.29 -5.18 25.09
N PRO A 142 -17.20 -5.65 25.75
CA PRO A 142 -15.99 -4.84 25.94
C PRO A 142 -15.39 -4.32 24.63
N SER A 143 -15.51 -5.09 23.53
CA SER A 143 -15.07 -4.68 22.20
C SER A 143 -15.73 -3.40 21.67
N PHE A 144 -16.85 -2.96 22.26
CA PHE A 144 -17.46 -1.67 21.95
C PHE A 144 -16.61 -0.48 22.41
N ILE A 145 -15.75 -0.69 23.42
CA ILE A 145 -14.82 0.33 23.93
C ILE A 145 -13.48 0.19 23.20
N LEU A 146 -12.86 -0.99 23.27
CA LEU A 146 -11.64 -1.34 22.55
C LEU A 146 -11.68 -2.83 22.20
N ASP A 147 -11.43 -3.15 20.94
CA ASP A 147 -11.23 -4.53 20.49
C ASP A 147 -9.74 -4.93 20.54
N ASP A 148 -9.47 -6.22 20.33
CA ASP A 148 -8.11 -6.75 20.39
C ASP A 148 -7.19 -6.13 19.32
N VAL A 149 -7.76 -5.73 18.17
CA VAL A 149 -7.02 -5.09 17.07
C VAL A 149 -6.58 -3.69 17.48
N ALA A 150 -7.46 -2.91 18.11
CA ALA A 150 -7.17 -1.59 18.63
C ALA A 150 -6.13 -1.65 19.74
N ILE A 151 -6.25 -2.61 20.67
CA ILE A 151 -5.26 -2.83 21.73
C ILE A 151 -3.89 -3.15 21.11
N ALA A 152 -3.84 -4.03 20.10
CA ALA A 152 -2.61 -4.35 19.39
C ALA A 152 -2.03 -3.15 18.62
N ALA A 153 -2.88 -2.29 18.05
CA ALA A 153 -2.44 -1.07 17.38
C ALA A 153 -1.82 -0.07 18.36
N LEU A 154 -2.48 0.17 19.50
CA LEU A 154 -2.00 1.06 20.56
C LEU A 154 -0.69 0.56 21.18
N SER A 155 -0.56 -0.74 21.42
CA SER A 155 0.67 -1.30 22.01
C SER A 155 1.87 -1.26 21.06
N ARG A 156 1.63 -1.17 19.74
CA ARG A 156 2.68 -1.06 18.71
C ARG A 156 3.07 0.38 18.41
N ALA A 157 2.14 1.33 18.59
CA ALA A 157 2.36 2.74 18.29
C ALA A 157 3.41 3.37 19.21
N LEU A 158 4.11 4.39 18.70
CA LEU A 158 5.11 5.11 19.46
C LEU A 158 4.42 6.03 20.50
N PRO A 159 4.99 6.14 21.72
CA PRO A 159 4.47 7.06 22.72
C PRO A 159 4.39 8.51 22.19
N SER A 160 5.39 8.94 21.42
CA SER A 160 5.43 10.29 20.84
C SER A 160 4.32 10.58 19.83
N SER A 161 3.76 9.55 19.17
CA SER A 161 2.60 9.69 18.29
C SER A 161 1.27 9.73 19.05
N LEU A 162 1.25 9.26 20.31
CA LEU A 162 0.05 9.11 21.13
C LEU A 162 0.07 10.05 22.34
N SER A 163 0.50 11.29 22.12
CA SER A 163 0.59 12.34 23.16
C SER A 163 -0.73 13.05 23.44
N SER A 164 -1.82 12.70 22.74
CA SER A 164 -3.12 13.35 22.88
C SER A 164 -4.27 12.37 22.65
N ALA A 165 -5.43 12.65 23.24
CA ALA A 165 -6.67 11.92 22.98
C ALA A 165 -7.05 11.93 21.48
N SER A 166 -6.82 13.06 20.80
CA SER A 166 -7.08 13.21 19.37
C SER A 166 -6.24 12.25 18.53
N SER A 167 -4.94 12.12 18.83
CA SER A 167 -4.07 11.21 18.07
C SER A 167 -4.36 9.72 18.33
N VAL A 168 -4.84 9.37 19.53
CA VAL A 168 -5.40 8.03 19.81
C VAL A 168 -6.64 7.76 18.95
N THR A 169 -7.53 8.74 18.85
CA THR A 169 -8.78 8.62 18.07
C THR A 169 -8.51 8.50 16.58
N GLU A 170 -7.57 9.30 16.07
CA GLU A 170 -7.12 9.24 14.68
C GLU A 170 -6.49 7.88 14.35
N LEU A 171 -5.61 7.36 15.21
CA LEU A 171 -4.99 6.05 15.03
C LEU A 171 -6.02 4.91 14.95
N LEU A 172 -7.08 5.00 15.75
CA LEU A 172 -8.11 3.96 15.86
C LEU A 172 -9.29 4.18 14.91
N HIS A 173 -9.31 5.27 14.14
CA HIS A 173 -10.42 5.67 13.29
C HIS A 173 -11.77 5.73 14.04
N GLN A 174 -11.75 6.20 15.28
CA GLN A 174 -12.93 6.28 16.15
C GLN A 174 -13.68 7.59 15.98
N THR A 175 -14.92 7.65 16.48
CA THR A 175 -15.77 8.84 16.36
C THR A 175 -15.43 9.91 17.41
N PRO A 176 -15.85 11.16 17.23
CA PRO A 176 -15.70 12.22 18.24
C PRO A 176 -16.40 11.89 19.58
N GLU A 177 -17.51 11.16 19.54
CA GLU A 177 -18.21 10.71 20.75
C GLU A 177 -17.38 9.69 21.52
N TRP A 178 -16.72 8.76 20.81
CA TRP A 178 -15.78 7.82 21.41
C TRP A 178 -14.61 8.57 22.07
N ASN A 179 -14.09 9.61 21.40
CA ASN A 179 -13.02 10.46 21.91
C ASN A 179 -13.37 11.08 23.28
N GLY A 180 -14.53 11.73 23.37
CA GLY A 180 -14.97 12.39 24.59
C GLY A 180 -15.27 11.46 25.77
N LEU A 181 -15.40 10.16 25.53
CA LEU A 181 -15.70 9.17 26.57
C LEU A 181 -14.46 8.42 27.06
N TRP A 182 -13.55 8.04 26.16
CA TRP A 182 -12.52 7.06 26.48
C TRP A 182 -11.10 7.47 26.09
N ALA A 183 -10.92 8.33 25.08
CA ALA A 183 -9.60 8.60 24.52
C ALA A 183 -8.61 9.21 25.52
N GLU A 184 -9.07 10.10 26.41
CA GLU A 184 -8.20 10.69 27.45
C GLU A 184 -7.66 9.64 28.42
N SER A 185 -8.53 8.73 28.88
CA SER A 185 -8.12 7.67 29.80
C SER A 185 -7.17 6.67 29.15
N VAL A 186 -7.38 6.34 27.87
CA VAL A 186 -6.45 5.51 27.09
C VAL A 186 -5.11 6.22 26.91
N CYS A 187 -5.13 7.51 26.57
CA CYS A 187 -3.92 8.32 26.44
C CYS A 187 -3.11 8.37 27.75
N ALA A 188 -3.79 8.50 28.89
CA ALA A 188 -3.16 8.52 30.21
C ALA A 188 -2.42 7.21 30.53
N ILE A 189 -2.95 6.06 30.10
CA ILE A 189 -2.29 4.73 30.28
C ILE A 189 -1.05 4.58 29.39
N ILE A 190 -1.05 5.23 28.22
CA ILE A 190 0.04 5.10 27.24
C ILE A 190 1.21 6.03 27.59
N VAL A 191 0.91 7.20 28.17
CA VAL A 191 1.88 8.25 28.52
C VAL A 191 2.39 8.14 29.96
N GLY A 192 1.54 7.66 30.88
CA GLY A 192 1.89 7.42 32.29
C GLY A 192 2.79 6.20 32.47
#